data_AF-A0A9W6NPS9-F1
#
_entry.id   AF-A0A9W6NPS9-F1
#
_cell.length_a   1.000
_cell.length_b   1.000
_cell.length_c   1.000
_cell.angle_alpha   90.00
_cell.angle_beta   90.00
_cell.angle_gamma   90.00
#
_symmetry.space_group_name_H-M   'P 1'
#
loop_
_entity.id
_entity.type
_entity.pdbx_description
1 polymer ?
#
loop_
_entity_poly.entity_id
_entity_poly.type
_entity_poly.pdbx_seq_one_letter_code
_entity_poly.pdbx_strand_id
1 'polypeptide(L)' 'MNLKEWAAVTGISYATARRRYESGTLPVPTYRIGRLIMVGGPVTGETSGVG' A
#
# COMPACT_ATOMS: atom_id res chain seq x y z
N MET A 1 -3.49 7.09 -5.26
CA MET A 1 -3.18 6.15 -6.36
C MET A 1 -3.77 4.78 -6.05
N ASN A 2 -4.01 3.89 -7.01
CA ASN A 2 -4.51 2.54 -6.67
C ASN A 2 -3.36 1.58 -6.29
N LEU A 3 -3.66 0.45 -5.63
CA LEU A 3 -2.65 -0.51 -5.19
C LEU A 3 -1.81 -1.11 -6.33
N LYS A 4 -2.40 -1.28 -7.52
CA LYS A 4 -1.71 -1.82 -8.69
C LYS A 4 -0.69 -0.84 -9.25
N GLU A 5 -1.07 0.43 -9.35
CA GLU A 5 -0.20 1.54 -9.77
C GLU A 5 0.94 1.73 -8.76
N TRP A 6 0.63 1.74 -7.46
CA TRP A 6 1.63 1.83 -6.41
C TRP A 6 2.64 0.67 -6.48
N ALA A 7 2.15 -0.55 -6.75
CA ALA A 7 3.00 -1.71 -6.93
C ALA A 7 3.96 -1.53 -8.13
N ALA A 8 3.45 -1.04 -9.26
CA ALA A 8 4.26 -0.76 -10.44
C ALA A 8 5.33 0.31 -10.19
N VAL A 9 4.98 1.42 -9.52
CA VAL A 9 5.93 2.50 -9.18
C VAL A 9 6.98 2.03 -8.16
N THR A 10 6.58 1.20 -7.21
CA THR A 10 7.49 0.64 -6.18
C THR A 10 8.36 -0.50 -6.73
N GLY A 11 8.06 -1.00 -7.93
CA GLY A 11 8.77 -2.13 -8.54
C GLY A 11 8.44 -3.48 -7.90
N ILE A 12 7.29 -3.61 -7.24
CA ILE A 12 6.82 -4.87 -6.64
C ILE A 12 5.60 -5.42 -7.37
N SER A 13 5.39 -6.73 -7.30
CA SER A 13 4.20 -7.35 -7.86
C SER A 13 2.94 -6.99 -7.06
N TYR A 14 1.79 -6.91 -7.74
CA TYR A 14 0.49 -6.70 -7.11
C TYR A 14 0.18 -7.72 -6.01
N ALA A 15 0.58 -8.98 -6.19
CA ALA A 15 0.42 -10.03 -5.17
C ALA A 15 1.17 -9.69 -3.87
N THR A 16 2.40 -9.18 -3.97
CA THR A 16 3.20 -8.72 -2.82
C THR A 16 2.57 -7.50 -2.16
N ALA A 17 2.13 -6.54 -2.95
CA ALA A 17 1.43 -5.35 -2.46
C ALA A 17 0.14 -5.73 -1.71
N ARG A 18 -0.64 -6.67 -2.25
CA ARG A 18 -1.84 -7.21 -1.62
C ARG A 18 -1.52 -7.95 -0.31
N ARG A 19 -0.49 -8.80 -0.28
CA ARG A 19 -0.06 -9.46 0.95
C ARG A 19 0.31 -8.46 2.05
N ARG A 20 1.03 -7.39 1.70
CA ARG A 20 1.36 -6.33 2.67
C ARG A 20 0.13 -5.58 3.15
N TYR A 21 -0.85 -5.33 2.26
CA TYR A 21 -2.14 -4.76 2.64
C TYR A 21 -2.90 -5.66 3.62
N GLU A 22 -3.04 -6.96 3.29
CA GLU A 22 -3.72 -7.94 4.14
C GLU A 22 -3.00 -8.14 5.48
N SER A 23 -1.68 -7.99 5.49
CA SER A 23 -0.84 -8.05 6.69
C SER A 23 -0.80 -6.73 7.47
N GLY A 24 -1.34 -5.62 6.93
CA GLY A 24 -1.26 -4.28 7.53
C GLY A 24 0.15 -3.67 7.56
N THR A 25 1.10 -4.23 6.81
CA THR A 25 2.52 -3.81 6.79
C THR A 25 2.86 -2.86 5.65
N LEU A 26 1.85 -2.22 5.05
CA LEU A 26 2.09 -1.21 4.03
C LEU A 26 2.65 0.07 4.69
N PRO A 27 3.81 0.57 4.25
CA PRO A 27 4.44 1.77 4.80
C PRO A 27 3.73 3.07 4.37
N VAL A 28 2.53 2.96 3.82
CA VAL A 28 1.77 4.04 3.21
C VAL A 28 0.31 3.93 3.62
N PRO A 29 -0.38 5.05 3.88
CA PRO A 29 -1.79 5.03 4.22
C PRO A 29 -2.59 4.40 3.08
N THR A 30 -3.44 3.44 3.42
CA THR A 30 -4.33 2.75 2.48
C THR A 30 -5.76 2.82 2.93
N TYR A 31 -6.68 2.94 1.98
CA TYR A 31 -8.11 2.88 2.24
C TYR A 31 -8.81 2.06 1.16
N ARG A 32 -9.83 1.33 1.57
CA ARG A 32 -10.60 0.45 0.70
C ARG A 32 -11.89 1.14 0.29
N ILE A 33 -12.05 1.38 -1.01
CA ILE A 33 -13.32 1.81 -1.60
C ILE A 33 -13.96 0.57 -2.25
N GLY A 34 -14.87 -0.08 -1.54
CA GLY A 34 -15.56 -1.28 -2.03
C GLY A 34 -14.59 -2.43 -2.34
N ARG A 35 -14.26 -2.64 -3.63
CA ARG A 35 -13.29 -3.66 -4.09
C ARG A 35 -11.94 -3.07 -4.52
N LEU A 36 -11.81 -1.75 -4.54
CA LEU A 36 -10.58 -1.04 -4.90
C LEU A 36 -9.80 -0.70 -3.63
N ILE A 37 -8.51 -1.01 -3.65
CA ILE A 37 -7.56 -0.55 -2.63
C ILE A 37 -6.88 0.67 -3.19
N MET A 38 -7.08 1.79 -2.50
CA MET A 38 -6.38 3.04 -2.75
C MET A 38 -5.22 3.17 -1.78
N VAL A 39 -4.11 3.63 -2.32
CA VAL A 39 -2.86 3.90 -1.65
C VAL A 39 -2.59 5.40 -1.75
N GLY A 40 -2.38 6.06 -0.62
CA GLY A 40 -2.07 7.48 -0.51
C GLY A 40 -3.22 8.35 0.00
N GLY A 41 -2.93 9.02 1.12
CA GLY A 41 -3.44 10.31 1.64
C GLY A 41 -2.20 11.11 2.14
N PRO A 42 -2.29 12.42 2.45
CA PRO A 42 -1.16 13.35 2.45
C PRO A 42 0.04 12.80 3.23
N VAL A 43 1.22 12.95 2.61
CA VAL A 43 2.53 12.59 3.14
C VAL A 43 2.70 13.06 4.59
N THR A 44 2.37 12.20 5.53
CA THR A 44 2.96 12.24 6.87
C THR A 44 3.78 10.97 6.90
N GLY A 45 5.02 11.10 6.43
CA GLY A 45 5.94 9.99 6.43
C GLY A 45 6.18 9.60 7.87
N GLU A 46 5.73 8.43 8.28
CA GLU A 46 6.15 7.80 9.52
C GLU A 46 5.71 6.32 9.54
N THR A 47 6.72 5.48 9.30
CA THR A 47 7.02 4.28 10.10
C THR A 47 6.08 3.07 10.05
N SER A 48 6.56 1.98 9.43
CA SER A 48 6.70 0.68 10.13
C SER A 48 7.46 -0.32 9.27
N GLY A 49 8.78 -0.13 9.20
CA GLY A 49 9.67 -1.27 9.33
C GLY A 49 9.89 -1.48 10.82
N VAL A 50 9.41 -2.59 11.37
CA VAL A 50 9.83 -3.06 12.69
C VAL A 50 10.43 -4.43 12.47
N GLY A 51 11.73 -4.51 12.77
CA GLY A 51 12.53 -5.73 12.79
C GLY A 51 12.41 -6.49 14.10
#